data_AF-A0A1X7UBJ4-F1
#
_entry.id   AF-A0A1X7UBJ4-F1
#
_cell.length_a   1.000
_cell.length_b   1.000
_cell.length_c   1.000
_cell.angle_alpha   90.00
_cell.angle_beta   90.00
_cell.angle_gamma   90.00
#
_symmetry.space_group_name_H-M   'P 1'
#
loop_
_entity.id
_entity.type
_entity.pdbx_description
1 polymer ?
#
loop_
_entity_poly.entity_id
_entity_poly.type
_entity_poly.pdbx_seq_one_letter_code
_entity_poly.pdbx_strand_id
1 'polypeptide(L)'
;RDSICINDVENSLKSCNKIYYLKQNEKEVRVNDYNPLLLKLWRANMDLQYIAERSISLTEYVTGYVTKAEKSHAQDLWDEVSSCDNIYSRLWKIGQKLL
;
A
#
# COMPACT_ATOMS: atom_id res chain seq x y z
N ARG A 1 -2.22 -24.14 -13.55
CA ARG A 1 -1.81 -23.43 -12.31
C ARG A 1 -3.03 -22.64 -11.85
N ASP A 2 -4.05 -23.31 -11.29
CA ASP A 2 -5.43 -22.81 -11.50
C ASP A 2 -6.25 -22.63 -10.23
N SER A 3 -5.63 -22.70 -9.04
CA SER A 3 -6.36 -22.45 -7.78
C SER A 3 -6.06 -21.05 -7.26
N ILE A 4 -6.91 -20.08 -7.65
CA ILE A 4 -7.04 -18.82 -6.93
C ILE A 4 -7.94 -19.10 -5.72
N CYS A 5 -7.45 -18.84 -4.52
CA CYS A 5 -8.26 -18.91 -3.31
C CYS A 5 -8.89 -17.54 -3.09
N ILE A 6 -10.20 -17.44 -3.29
CA ILE A 6 -10.95 -16.20 -3.06
C ILE A 6 -11.47 -16.24 -1.63
N ASN A 7 -11.15 -15.21 -0.85
CA ASN A 7 -11.74 -15.01 0.46
C ASN A 7 -13.10 -14.34 0.33
N ASP A 8 -13.89 -14.39 1.40
CA ASP A 8 -15.11 -13.60 1.48
C ASP A 8 -14.77 -12.11 1.28
N VAL A 9 -15.30 -11.52 0.21
CA VAL A 9 -14.98 -10.16 -0.22
C VAL A 9 -15.42 -9.16 0.84
N GLU A 10 -16.60 -9.34 1.43
CA GLU A 10 -17.16 -8.39 2.39
C GLU A 10 -16.34 -8.39 3.69
N ASN A 11 -15.97 -9.58 4.18
CA ASN A 11 -15.13 -9.71 5.36
C ASN A 11 -13.68 -9.23 5.10
N SER A 12 -13.15 -9.46 3.91
CA SER A 12 -11.80 -9.00 3.53
C SER A 12 -11.73 -7.49 3.45
N LEU A 13 -12.77 -6.84 2.88
CA LEU A 13 -12.87 -5.38 2.83
C LEU A 13 -12.99 -4.77 4.23
N LYS A 14 -13.85 -5.34 5.10
CA LYS A 14 -13.99 -4.86 6.50
C LYS A 14 -12.70 -4.97 7.32
N SER A 15 -11.88 -5.97 7.04
CA SER A 15 -10.64 -6.24 7.78
C SER A 15 -9.38 -5.72 7.08
N CYS A 16 -9.53 -5.00 5.96
CA CYS A 16 -8.42 -4.55 5.11
C CYS A 16 -7.46 -5.69 4.68
N ASN A 17 -7.97 -6.91 4.56
CA ASN A 17 -7.21 -8.08 4.18
C ASN A 17 -7.25 -8.30 2.65
N LYS A 18 -6.27 -9.05 2.12
CA LYS A 18 -6.26 -9.43 0.70
C LYS A 18 -7.50 -10.28 0.37
N ILE A 19 -8.14 -9.93 -0.75
CA ILE A 19 -9.39 -10.55 -1.22
C ILE A 19 -9.12 -11.93 -1.87
N TYR A 20 -7.91 -12.14 -2.37
CA TYR A 20 -7.50 -13.40 -2.96
C TYR A 20 -6.05 -13.74 -2.59
N TYR A 21 -5.74 -15.03 -2.68
CA TYR A 21 -4.39 -15.54 -2.61
C TYR A 21 -4.12 -16.44 -3.81
N LEU A 22 -2.97 -16.24 -4.45
CA LEU A 22 -2.45 -17.17 -5.45
C LEU A 22 -1.76 -18.33 -4.74
N LYS A 23 -2.03 -19.55 -5.19
CA LYS A 23 -1.26 -20.72 -4.73
C LYS A 23 0.17 -20.63 -5.28
N GLN A 24 1.12 -20.28 -4.41
CA GLN A 24 2.54 -20.15 -4.76
C GLN A 24 3.28 -21.48 -4.57
N ASN A 25 4.28 -21.73 -5.42
CA ASN A 25 5.25 -22.80 -5.24
C ASN A 25 6.52 -22.27 -4.54
N GLU A 26 7.38 -23.16 -4.03
CA GLU A 26 8.65 -22.77 -3.37
C GLU A 26 9.56 -21.87 -4.23
N LYS A 27 9.46 -22.01 -5.56
CA LYS A 27 10.20 -21.20 -6.53
C LYS A 27 9.63 -19.79 -6.74
N GLU A 28 8.43 -19.52 -6.23
CA GLU A 28 7.66 -18.29 -6.49
C GLU A 28 7.55 -17.38 -5.24
N VAL A 29 8.25 -17.72 -4.16
CA VAL A 29 8.20 -17.00 -2.86
C VAL A 29 8.57 -15.50 -2.96
N ARG A 30 9.31 -15.09 -4.01
CA ARG A 30 9.72 -13.70 -4.26
C ARG A 30 9.24 -13.16 -5.60
N VAL A 31 8.23 -13.78 -6.19
CA VAL A 31 7.61 -13.32 -7.42
C VAL A 31 6.31 -12.62 -7.05
N ASN A 32 6.14 -11.38 -7.50
CA ASN A 32 4.90 -10.64 -7.26
C ASN A 32 3.72 -11.30 -7.97
N ASP A 33 2.49 -10.95 -7.60
CA ASP A 33 1.31 -11.46 -8.29
C ASP A 33 1.35 -11.04 -9.77
N TYR A 34 1.31 -12.01 -10.69
CA TYR A 34 1.44 -11.77 -12.12
C TYR A 34 0.36 -12.49 -12.94
N ASN A 35 0.01 -11.90 -14.07
CA ASN A 35 -0.76 -12.59 -15.10
C ASN A 35 0.22 -13.36 -16.00
N PRO A 36 0.07 -14.67 -16.20
CA PRO A 36 1.02 -15.48 -16.96
C PRO A 36 1.15 -15.06 -18.43
N LEU A 37 0.08 -14.52 -19.04
CA LEU A 37 0.13 -13.99 -20.41
C LEU A 37 0.95 -12.71 -20.47
N LEU A 38 0.71 -11.78 -19.53
CA LEU A 38 1.49 -10.56 -19.43
C LEU A 38 2.95 -10.85 -19.10
N LEU A 39 3.24 -11.82 -18.22
CA LEU A 39 4.61 -12.19 -17.89
C LEU A 39 5.33 -12.77 -19.11
N LYS A 40 4.64 -13.55 -19.94
CA LYS A 40 5.20 -14.10 -21.18
C LYS A 40 5.51 -13.00 -22.21
N LEU A 41 4.68 -11.97 -22.27
CA LEU A 41 4.85 -10.81 -23.17
C LEU A 41 5.95 -9.85 -22.67
N TRP A 42 5.86 -9.44 -21.41
CA TRP A 42 6.69 -8.41 -20.78
C TRP A 42 8.07 -8.94 -20.32
N ARG A 43 8.14 -10.21 -19.90
CA ARG A 43 9.35 -10.90 -19.41
C ARG A 43 10.09 -10.20 -18.26
N ALA A 44 9.37 -9.46 -17.42
CA ALA A 44 9.91 -8.90 -16.19
C ALA A 44 8.90 -9.02 -15.03
N ASN A 45 9.37 -8.83 -13.81
CA ASN A 45 8.53 -8.85 -12.61
C ASN A 45 7.50 -7.73 -12.68
N MET A 46 6.23 -8.05 -12.42
CA MET A 46 5.12 -7.09 -12.47
C MET A 46 4.39 -7.14 -11.14
N ASP A 47 3.95 -5.99 -10.65
CA ASP A 47 3.14 -5.89 -9.45
C ASP A 47 1.69 -5.60 -9.86
N LEU A 48 0.84 -6.63 -9.83
CA LEU A 48 -0.58 -6.53 -10.19
C LEU A 48 -1.43 -6.69 -8.94
N GLN A 49 -2.34 -5.75 -8.70
CA GLN A 49 -3.27 -5.79 -7.58
C GLN A 49 -4.71 -5.69 -8.07
N TYR A 50 -5.53 -6.70 -7.75
CA TYR A 50 -6.96 -6.66 -8.03
C TYR A 50 -7.67 -5.71 -7.06
N ILE A 51 -8.51 -4.82 -7.62
CA ILE A 51 -9.32 -3.87 -6.86
C ILE A 51 -10.79 -4.25 -7.08
N ALA A 52 -11.43 -4.79 -6.04
CA ALA A 52 -12.81 -5.30 -6.13
C ALA A 52 -13.88 -4.23 -5.89
N GLU A 53 -13.55 -3.12 -5.25
CA GLU A 53 -14.51 -2.10 -4.79
C GLU A 53 -14.63 -0.90 -5.76
N ARG A 54 -15.77 -0.21 -5.73
CA ARG A 54 -16.06 0.94 -6.61
C ARG A 54 -15.29 2.21 -6.18
N SER A 55 -14.33 2.60 -7.03
CA SER A 55 -13.76 3.95 -7.28
C SER A 55 -13.05 4.73 -6.16
N ILE A 56 -13.51 4.71 -4.90
CA ILE A 56 -12.87 5.50 -3.83
C ILE A 56 -11.52 4.89 -3.45
N SER A 57 -11.47 3.58 -3.23
CA SER A 57 -10.23 2.86 -2.91
C SER A 57 -9.19 2.95 -4.03
N LEU A 58 -9.61 3.01 -5.30
CA LEU A 58 -8.71 3.26 -6.42
C LEU A 58 -8.11 4.68 -6.36
N THR A 59 -8.95 5.69 -6.11
CA THR A 59 -8.51 7.07 -6.03
C THR A 59 -7.56 7.27 -4.85
N GLU A 60 -7.86 6.68 -3.69
CA GLU A 60 -6.98 6.68 -2.52
C GLU A 60 -5.67 5.95 -2.79
N TYR A 61 -5.71 4.80 -3.46
CA TYR A 61 -4.51 4.06 -3.83
C TYR A 61 -3.61 4.86 -4.76
N VAL A 62 -4.17 5.39 -5.86
CA VAL A 62 -3.43 6.21 -6.83
C VAL A 62 -2.87 7.45 -6.15
N THR A 63 -3.70 8.18 -5.40
CA THR A 63 -3.26 9.39 -4.67
C THR A 63 -2.19 9.04 -3.65
N GLY A 64 -2.37 7.96 -2.89
CA GLY A 64 -1.38 7.49 -1.90
C GLY A 64 -0.05 7.10 -2.52
N TYR A 65 -0.05 6.53 -3.73
CA TYR A 65 1.17 6.18 -4.45
C TYR A 65 1.89 7.42 -5.00
N VAL A 66 1.14 8.34 -5.62
CA VAL A 66 1.67 9.61 -6.13
C VAL A 66 2.24 10.47 -5.01
N THR A 67 1.52 10.57 -3.89
CA THR A 67 1.92 11.34 -2.70
C THR A 67 2.85 10.56 -1.75
N LYS A 68 3.32 9.37 -2.14
CA LYS A 68 4.14 8.52 -1.24
C LYS A 68 5.42 9.20 -0.80
N ALA A 69 6.08 9.92 -1.72
CA ALA A 69 7.28 10.69 -1.41
C ALA A 69 6.98 11.80 -0.40
N GLU A 70 5.89 12.54 -0.61
CA GLU A 70 5.46 13.63 0.26
C GLU A 70 5.07 13.14 1.67
N LYS A 71 4.31 12.04 1.76
CA LYS A 71 3.97 11.39 3.03
C LYS A 71 5.22 10.96 3.80
N SER A 72 6.23 10.42 3.12
CA SER A 72 7.48 10.03 3.77
C SER A 72 8.23 11.22 4.38
N HIS A 73 8.19 12.38 3.71
CA HIS A 73 8.82 13.60 4.22
C HIS A 73 8.02 14.27 5.33
N ALA A 74 6.69 14.13 5.30
CA ALA A 74 5.81 14.66 6.34
C ALA A 74 5.70 13.76 7.58
N GLN A 75 6.12 12.49 7.52
CA GLN A 75 5.97 11.55 8.62
C GLN A 75 6.70 12.00 9.89
N ASP A 76 7.94 12.48 9.74
CA ASP A 76 8.72 12.99 10.88
C ASP A 76 8.05 14.22 11.52
N LEU A 77 7.38 15.05 10.72
CA LEU A 77 6.60 16.19 11.22
C LEU A 77 5.34 15.71 11.96
N TRP A 78 4.65 14.70 11.43
CA TRP A 78 3.46 14.12 12.07
C TRP A 78 3.78 13.40 13.38
N ASP A 79 4.91 12.70 13.46
CA ASP A 79 5.37 12.02 14.67
C ASP A 79 5.72 13.04 15.76
N GLU A 80 6.32 14.18 15.37
CA GLU A 80 6.66 15.28 16.27
C GLU A 80 5.43 16.07 16.72
N VAL A 81 4.45 16.26 15.82
CA VAL A 81 3.11 16.76 16.16
C VAL A 81 2.38 15.80 17.09
N SER A 82 2.56 14.50 16.94
CA SER A 82 1.87 13.48 17.77
C SER A 82 2.58 13.20 19.09
N SER A 83 3.75 13.82 19.32
CA SER A 83 4.51 13.67 20.56
C SER A 83 3.76 14.22 21.78
N CYS A 84 3.97 13.59 22.95
CA CYS A 84 3.38 14.01 24.23
C CYS A 84 4.09 15.24 24.86
N ASP A 85 4.89 15.97 24.08
CA ASP A 85 5.59 17.16 24.53
C ASP A 85 4.61 18.33 24.77
N ASN A 86 5.03 19.27 25.60
CA ASN A 86 4.39 20.57 25.76
C ASN A 86 4.15 21.25 24.38
N ILE A 87 2.99 21.91 24.22
CA ILE A 87 2.58 22.64 23.01
C ILE A 87 3.66 23.63 22.52
N TYR A 88 4.37 24.31 23.42
CA TYR A 88 5.38 25.30 23.06
C TYR A 88 6.63 24.65 22.46
N SER A 89 7.08 23.54 23.02
CA SER A 89 8.21 22.77 22.48
C SER A 89 7.88 22.17 21.11
N ARG A 90 6.63 21.72 20.90
CA ARG A 90 6.17 21.21 19.61
C ARG A 90 6.19 22.31 18.54
N LEU A 91 5.63 23.48 18.84
CA LEU A 91 5.61 24.61 17.91
C LEU A 91 7.02 25.09 17.53
N TRP A 92 7.94 25.13 18.50
CA TRP A 92 9.33 25.51 18.25
C TRP A 92 10.04 24.54 17.29
N LYS A 93 9.93 23.24 17.54
CA LYS A 93 10.54 22.19 16.70
C LYS A 93 10.02 22.21 15.26
N ILE A 94 8.71 22.40 15.08
CA ILE A 94 8.09 22.54 13.76
C ILE A 94 8.63 23.79 13.04
N GLY A 95 8.73 24.93 13.75
CA GLY A 95 9.29 26.16 13.19
C GLY A 95 10.73 26.00 12.71
N GLN A 96 11.57 25.24 13.43
CA GLN A 96 12.95 24.97 13.02
C GLN A 96 13.08 24.09 11.77
N LYS A 97 12.06 23.27 11.46
CA LYS A 97 12.06 22.40 10.27
C LYS A 97 11.46 23.06 9.03
N LEU A 98 10.67 24.13 9.21
CA LEU A 98 10.04 24.88 8.12
C LEU A 98 10.89 26.06 7.61
N LEU A 99 11.90 26.48 8.38
CA LEU A 99 12.91 27.49 8.02
C LEU A 99 14.12 26.85 7.35
#